data_AF-A0A1E3H3I3-F1
#
_entry.id   AF-A0A1E3H3I3-F1
#
_cell.length_a   1.000
_cell.length_b   1.000
_cell.length_c   1.000
_cell.angle_alpha   90.00
_cell.angle_beta   90.00
_cell.angle_gamma   90.00
#
_symmetry.space_group_name_H-M   'P 1'
#
loop_
_entity.id
_entity.type
_entity.pdbx_description
1 polymer ?
#
loop_
_entity_poly.entity_id
_entity_poly.type
_entity_poly.pdbx_seq_one_letter_code
_entity_poly.pdbx_strand_id
1 'polypeptide(L)'
;MIQSYDPNDKMVIVRNPEFKEWSVEAQPDGYPDEIIYRFGLTEEAAINAIQNGQVDWMFDPPPADRLPELGSQYAAQVHVNPLSAFWYAPMNTNLAPSTTSRCARR
;
A
#
# COMPACT_ATOMS: atom_id res chain seq x y z
N MET A 1 -9.69 15.50 -6.36
CA MET A 1 -10.44 15.01 -7.53
C MET A 1 -9.49 14.31 -8.48
N ILE A 2 -9.93 13.26 -9.18
CA ILE A 2 -9.08 12.55 -10.14
C ILE A 2 -8.95 13.42 -11.39
N GLN A 3 -7.72 13.79 -11.74
CA GLN A 3 -7.41 14.54 -12.96
C GLN A 3 -7.16 13.60 -14.13
N SER A 4 -6.41 12.51 -13.92
CA SER A 4 -6.10 11.52 -14.96
C SER A 4 -5.86 10.13 -14.36
N TYR A 5 -6.02 9.11 -15.20
CA TYR A 5 -5.84 7.71 -14.83
C TYR A 5 -5.29 6.91 -16.02
N ASP A 6 -4.13 6.30 -15.83
CA ASP A 6 -3.56 5.27 -16.70
C ASP A 6 -3.32 4.00 -15.85
N PRO A 7 -4.02 2.89 -16.14
CA PRO A 7 -3.89 1.66 -15.37
C PRO A 7 -2.49 1.03 -15.43
N ASN A 8 -1.65 1.40 -16.41
CA ASN A 8 -0.31 0.84 -16.58
C ASN A 8 0.81 1.75 -16.02
N ASP A 9 0.49 2.96 -15.58
CA ASP A 9 1.48 3.94 -15.12
C ASP A 9 1.05 4.58 -13.79
N LYS A 10 0.01 5.43 -13.82
CA LYS A 10 -0.35 6.24 -12.66
C LYS A 10 -1.76 6.81 -12.68
N MET A 11 -2.22 7.22 -11.51
CA MET A 11 -3.37 8.09 -11.30
C MET A 11 -2.91 9.43 -10.73
N VAL A 12 -3.39 10.53 -11.30
CA VAL A 12 -3.13 11.89 -10.78
C VAL A 12 -4.39 12.40 -10.10
N ILE A 13 -4.27 12.76 -8.83
CA ILE A 13 -5.33 13.35 -8.02
C ILE A 13 -4.91 14.77 -7.68
N VAL A 14 -5.76 15.75 -7.98
CA VAL A 14 -5.51 17.17 -7.65
C VAL A 14 -6.48 17.67 -6.60
N ARG A 15 -6.16 18.79 -5.95
CA ARG A 15 -7.05 19.46 -4.99
C ARG A 15 -8.44 19.72 -5.63
N ASN A 16 -9.50 19.45 -4.88
CA ASN A 16 -10.86 19.78 -5.28
C ASN A 16 -11.25 21.15 -4.68
N PRO A 17 -11.37 22.22 -5.47
CA PRO A 17 -11.72 23.56 -4.95
C PRO A 17 -13.15 23.64 -4.40
N GLU A 18 -14.05 22.77 -4.84
CA GLU A 18 -15.45 22.71 -4.38
C GLU A 18 -15.61 21.91 -3.08
N PHE A 19 -14.54 21.30 -2.59
CA PHE A 19 -14.58 20.54 -1.36
C PHE A 19 -14.79 21.46 -0.16
N LYS A 20 -15.85 21.19 0.60
CA LYS A 20 -16.15 21.88 1.86
C LYS A 20 -15.91 20.93 3.00
N GLU A 21 -14.93 21.26 3.81
CA GLU A 21 -14.67 20.58 5.06
C GLU A 21 -15.92 20.62 5.94
N TRP A 22 -16.29 19.47 6.50
CA TRP A 22 -17.48 19.34 7.36
C TRP A 22 -17.11 18.97 8.80
N SER A 23 -15.88 18.50 9.04
CA SER A 23 -15.36 18.20 10.38
C SER A 23 -13.83 18.14 10.37
N VAL A 24 -13.20 19.03 11.14
CA VAL A 24 -11.74 19.11 11.32
C VAL A 24 -11.17 17.86 12.00
N GLU A 25 -11.90 17.28 12.96
CA GLU A 25 -11.46 16.06 13.66
C GLU A 25 -11.47 14.82 12.74
N ALA A 26 -12.40 14.78 11.78
CA ALA A 26 -12.51 13.67 10.84
C ALA A 26 -11.67 13.85 9.57
N GLN A 27 -11.33 15.10 9.22
CA GLN A 27 -10.64 15.45 7.98
C GLN A 27 -9.61 16.55 8.25
N PRO A 28 -8.38 16.19 8.67
CA PRO A 28 -7.31 17.16 8.82
C PRO A 28 -6.99 17.85 7.50
N ASP A 29 -6.34 19.02 7.59
CA ASP A 29 -5.96 19.82 6.42
C ASP A 29 -5.23 18.96 5.38
N GLY A 30 -5.82 18.86 4.20
CA GLY A 30 -5.16 18.28 3.05
C GLY A 30 -4.07 19.23 2.55
N TYR A 31 -2.82 18.98 2.91
CA TYR A 31 -1.67 19.79 2.46
C TYR A 31 -1.29 19.65 0.98
N PRO A 32 -1.30 18.47 0.34
CA PRO A 32 -0.82 18.35 -1.03
C PRO A 32 -1.83 18.92 -2.05
N ASP A 33 -1.32 19.66 -3.02
CA ASP A 33 -2.11 20.14 -4.16
C ASP A 33 -2.29 19.08 -5.25
N GLU A 34 -1.34 18.15 -5.32
CA GLU A 34 -1.33 17.01 -6.24
C GLU A 34 -0.80 15.75 -5.54
N ILE A 35 -1.44 14.62 -5.81
CA ILE A 35 -1.00 13.28 -5.40
C ILE A 35 -0.87 12.45 -6.67
N ILE A 36 0.33 11.89 -6.88
CA ILE A 36 0.63 10.96 -7.96
C ILE A 36 0.69 9.55 -7.38
N TYR A 37 -0.29 8.73 -7.70
CA TYR A 37 -0.32 7.32 -7.31
C TYR A 37 0.22 6.47 -8.45
N ARG A 38 1.41 5.87 -8.30
CA ARG A 38 2.03 5.02 -9.33
C ARG A 38 1.63 3.56 -9.17
N PHE A 39 1.49 2.86 -10.30
CA PHE A 39 1.15 1.44 -10.35
C PHE A 39 2.31 0.61 -10.92
N GLY A 40 2.28 -0.70 -10.71
CA GLY A 40 3.16 -1.66 -11.39
C GLY A 40 4.62 -1.67 -10.94
N LEU A 41 4.98 -0.90 -9.91
CA LEU A 41 6.30 -0.99 -9.28
C LEU A 41 6.39 -2.27 -8.44
N THR A 42 7.51 -2.96 -8.54
CA THR A 42 7.88 -3.95 -7.51
C THR A 42 8.24 -3.23 -6.22
N GLU A 43 8.15 -3.92 -5.09
CA GLU A 43 8.47 -3.37 -3.78
C GLU A 43 9.93 -2.88 -3.72
N GLU A 44 10.86 -3.64 -4.32
CA GLU A 44 12.26 -3.22 -4.50
C GLU A 44 12.40 -1.91 -5.28
N ALA A 45 11.68 -1.79 -6.40
CA ALA A 45 11.74 -0.59 -7.23
C ALA A 45 11.15 0.62 -6.48
N ALA A 46 10.08 0.42 -5.71
CA ALA A 46 9.48 1.46 -4.87
C ALA A 46 10.44 1.92 -3.76
N ILE A 47 11.10 1.00 -3.05
CA ILE A 47 12.10 1.32 -2.01
C ILE A 47 13.24 2.15 -2.62
N ASN A 48 13.80 1.71 -3.74
CA ASN A 48 14.89 2.44 -4.40
C ASN A 48 14.42 3.82 -4.89
N ALA A 49 13.19 3.93 -5.39
CA ALA A 49 12.61 5.21 -5.80
C ALA A 49 12.43 6.17 -4.61
N ILE A 50 12.05 5.66 -3.44
CA ILE A 50 11.97 6.45 -2.20
C ILE A 50 13.35 6.93 -1.77
N GLN A 51 14.33 6.03 -1.73
CA GLN A 51 15.71 6.37 -1.36
C GLN A 51 16.33 7.41 -2.32
N ASN A 52 15.92 7.40 -3.59
CA ASN A 52 16.34 8.35 -4.61
C ASN A 52 15.49 9.65 -4.66
N GLY A 53 14.50 9.81 -3.77
CA GLY A 53 13.64 10.99 -3.72
C GLY A 53 12.67 11.13 -4.89
N GLN A 54 12.33 10.03 -5.57
CA GLN A 54 11.41 10.00 -6.71
C GLN A 54 9.96 9.68 -6.30
N VAL A 55 9.79 9.08 -5.13
CA VAL A 55 8.52 8.68 -4.52
C VAL A 55 8.61 9.02 -3.04
N ASP A 56 7.51 9.50 -2.44
CA ASP A 56 7.53 9.95 -1.04
C ASP A 56 7.25 8.81 -0.05
N TRP A 57 6.45 7.81 -0.45
CA TRP A 57 6.05 6.70 0.40
C TRP A 57 5.56 5.49 -0.40
N MET A 58 5.53 4.32 0.24
CA MET A 58 4.90 3.10 -0.27
C MET A 58 4.05 2.47 0.83
N PHE A 59 3.03 1.71 0.44
CA PHE A 59 2.13 1.01 1.36
C PHE A 59 2.47 -0.47 1.52
N ASP A 60 2.94 -1.11 0.45
CA ASP A 60 3.21 -2.54 0.43
C ASP A 60 4.36 -2.91 1.38
N PRO A 61 4.35 -4.11 1.98
CA PRO A 61 5.40 -4.53 2.89
C PRO A 61 6.72 -4.67 2.14
N PRO A 62 7.84 -4.15 2.69
CA PRO A 62 9.14 -4.31 2.06
C PRO A 62 9.58 -5.79 2.02
N PRO A 63 10.39 -6.18 1.03
CA PRO A 63 10.96 -7.52 0.95
C PRO A 63 11.82 -7.86 2.18
N ALA A 64 11.79 -9.13 2.59
CA ALA A 64 12.41 -9.59 3.84
C ALA A 64 13.93 -9.34 3.89
N ASP A 65 14.60 -9.39 2.74
CA ASP A 65 16.02 -9.16 2.54
C ASP A 65 16.42 -7.68 2.68
N ARG A 66 15.49 -6.74 2.50
CA ARG A 66 15.73 -5.30 2.74
C ARG A 66 15.52 -4.89 4.21
N LEU A 67 14.87 -5.72 5.02
CA LEU A 67 14.56 -5.40 6.42
C LEU A 67 15.80 -5.02 7.27
N PRO A 68 16.98 -5.68 7.14
CA PRO A 68 18.16 -5.27 7.88
C PRO A 68 18.67 -3.87 7.53
N GLU A 69 18.61 -3.49 6.25
CA GLU A 69 18.99 -2.15 5.78
C GLU A 69 17.99 -1.09 6.27
N LEU A 70 16.69 -1.33 6.03
CA LEU A 70 15.63 -0.40 6.42
C LEU A 70 15.57 -0.21 7.93
N GLY A 71 15.73 -1.29 8.70
CA GLY A 71 15.75 -1.26 10.16
C GLY A 71 17.01 -0.66 10.79
N SER A 72 18.07 -0.42 10.00
CA SER A 72 19.30 0.20 10.51
C SER A 72 19.50 1.62 9.97
N GLN A 73 19.54 1.80 8.65
CA GLN A 73 19.88 3.07 8.00
C GLN A 73 18.68 4.02 7.91
N TYR A 74 17.47 3.48 7.75
CA TYR A 74 16.24 4.23 7.50
C TYR A 74 15.21 4.08 8.62
N ALA A 75 15.63 3.66 9.82
CA ALA A 75 14.74 3.30 10.93
C ALA A 75 13.73 4.40 11.29
N ALA A 76 14.11 5.68 11.14
CA ALA A 76 13.24 6.81 11.43
C ALA A 76 12.11 7.02 10.40
N GLN A 77 12.21 6.42 9.21
CA GLN A 77 11.22 6.53 8.12
C GLN A 77 10.31 5.29 8.04
N VAL A 78 10.65 4.22 8.77
CA VAL A 78 9.85 2.98 8.78
C VAL A 78 8.80 3.07 9.87
N HIS A 79 7.53 2.97 9.46
CA HIS A 79 6.39 2.97 10.38
C HIS A 79 5.62 1.66 10.30
N VAL A 80 5.56 0.93 11.42
CA VAL A 80 4.80 -0.31 11.55
C VAL A 80 3.44 -0.02 12.15
N ASN A 81 2.38 -0.36 11.44
CA ASN A 81 1.00 -0.14 11.87
C ASN A 81 0.19 -1.44 11.77
N PRO A 82 -0.76 -1.69 12.68
CA PRO A 82 -1.69 -2.81 12.53
C PRO A 82 -2.49 -2.66 11.24
N LEU A 83 -2.47 -3.70 10.40
CA LEU A 83 -3.29 -3.77 9.21
C LEU A 83 -4.59 -4.52 9.53
N SER A 84 -5.73 -3.96 9.12
CA SER A 84 -7.04 -4.65 9.19
C SER A 84 -7.15 -5.73 8.11
N ALA A 85 -6.20 -6.67 8.10
CA ALA A 85 -6.13 -7.79 7.19
C ALA A 85 -5.55 -9.02 7.92
N PHE A 86 -5.83 -10.20 7.40
CA PHE A 86 -5.21 -11.45 7.86
C PHE A 86 -4.77 -12.26 6.64
N TRP A 87 -3.58 -12.85 6.74
CA TRP A 87 -3.08 -13.77 5.74
C TRP A 87 -3.59 -15.17 6.02
N TYR A 88 -4.13 -15.83 5.00
CA TYR A 88 -4.60 -17.21 5.08
C TYR A 88 -4.38 -17.91 3.75
N ALA A 89 -4.25 -19.23 3.79
CA ALA A 89 -4.23 -20.06 2.59
C ALA A 89 -5.65 -20.52 2.29
N PRO A 90 -6.36 -19.95 1.30
CA PRO A 90 -7.69 -20.42 0.94
C PRO A 90 -7.57 -21.83 0.38
N MET A 91 -8.43 -22.73 0.86
CA MET A 91 -8.51 -24.09 0.36
C MET A 91 -9.79 -24.24 -0.46
N ASN A 92 -9.69 -24.81 -1.67
CA ASN A 92 -10.86 -25.04 -2.51
C ASN A 92 -11.71 -26.17 -1.92
N THR A 93 -12.86 -25.82 -1.34
CA THR A 93 -13.77 -26.78 -0.72
C THR A 93 -14.58 -27.62 -1.71
N ASN A 94 -14.44 -27.40 -3.01
CA ASN A 94 -15.18 -28.09 -4.07
C ASN A 94 -14.33 -29.11 -4.85
N LEU A 95 -13.02 -29.17 -4.61
CA LEU A 95 -12.12 -30.14 -5.25
C LEU A 95 -11.64 -31.16 -4.21
N ALA A 96 -11.54 -32.44 -4.61
CA ALA A 96 -10.92 -33.46 -3.76
C ALA A 96 -9.40 -33.23 -3.69
N PRO A 97 -8.74 -33.49 -2.53
CA PRO A 97 -9.25 -34.13 -1.32
C PRO A 97 -9.81 -33.18 -0.25
N SER A 98 -9.83 -31.88 -0.49
CA SER A 98 -10.23 -30.83 0.47
C SER A 98 -11.73 -30.76 0.76
N THR A 99 -12.57 -31.48 0.00
CA THR A 99 -14.01 -31.68 0.25
C THR A 99 -14.32 -32.49 1.52
N THR A 100 -13.36 -33.26 2.06
CA THR A 100 -13.55 -34.01 3.32
C THR A 100 -13.03 -33.18 4.50
N SER A 101 -13.87 -32.92 5.51
CA SER A 101 -13.56 -32.09 6.68
C SER A 101 -12.37 -32.57 7.54
N ARG A 102 -11.86 -33.78 7.27
CA ARG A 102 -10.65 -34.36 7.86
C ARG A 102 -9.36 -33.94 7.13
N CYS A 103 -9.44 -33.65 5.83
CA CYS A 103 -8.33 -33.11 5.03
C CYS A 103 -8.20 -31.58 5.17
N ALA A 104 -9.30 -30.89 5.50
CA ALA A 104 -9.36 -29.44 5.71
C ALA A 104 -8.73 -28.92 7.02
N ARG A 105 -8.31 -29.83 7.91
CA ARG A 105 -7.88 -29.52 9.30
C ARG A 105 -6.44 -29.93 9.60
N ARG A 106 -5.65 -30.26 8.58
CA ARG A 106 -4.20 -30.49 8.69
C ARG A 106 -3.47 -29.26 8.17
#